data_AF-A0A8T9BAV6-F1
#
_entry.id   AF-A0A8T9BAV6-F1
#
_cell.length_a   1.000
_cell.length_b   1.000
_cell.length_c   1.000
_cell.angle_alpha   90.00
_cell.angle_beta   90.00
_cell.angle_gamma   90.00
#
_symmetry.space_group_name_H-M   'P 1'
#
loop_
_entity.id
_entity.type
_entity.pdbx_description
1 polymer ?
#
loop_
_entity_poly.entity_id
_entity_poly.type
_entity_poly.pdbx_seq_one_letter_code
_entity_poly.pdbx_strand_id
1 'polypeptide(L)'
;MNYKLKQDPKLFICPPDLQSDILVTSPIPANSSPRTFYLQNPSLVPPPLISTSPFVPRNMVEHLMRKKKNSALNVKFVSGRRNAQGRADEISNMEGAMHTFVTPAMAAVMTGDYRYSAGHGVTRFGDREGVRRVRNVVLSASIQMDFEGPHVMLELARLRGEEVRGRDLGVDADAELRILSGEEKQDDGLRNEYDGLLRRHMVYHLTKNHSLPARNKIERKSCLSVQDSITYLEGLITAPDPEPHLLANFENAVSTRFAKLPGDQIVSLELLLNTAIHQVRNEISALESMCPQGYVYTYNPPSIFARKTGATILNRLLILALRLVSQDNEFRNMRVFGFGDYADKTAVRLLKKALEKQSHVRVCSRDDLFRGQGGEYDLQEAGDGVLELGKGAMLVVHNNSDGFGQNIETEWSAGSLDGAVGANSSGAASLQREREDLVGWVF
;
A
#
# COMPACT_ATOMS: atom_id res chain seq x y z
N MET A 1 -5.80 -4.23 -19.56
CA MET A 1 -4.82 -3.72 -18.59
C MET A 1 -3.54 -4.59 -18.66
N ASN A 2 -2.35 -4.08 -18.32
CA ASN A 2 -1.14 -4.91 -18.23
C ASN A 2 -1.07 -5.53 -16.83
N TYR A 3 -1.00 -6.86 -16.71
CA TYR A 3 -0.91 -7.58 -15.44
C TYR A 3 0.51 -8.03 -15.09
N LYS A 4 1.48 -7.86 -15.99
CA LYS A 4 2.86 -8.30 -15.77
C LYS A 4 3.52 -7.49 -14.65
N LEU A 5 4.29 -8.19 -13.82
CA LEU A 5 5.23 -7.55 -12.90
C LEU A 5 6.23 -6.73 -13.70
N LYS A 6 6.69 -5.64 -13.10
CA LYS A 6 7.74 -4.81 -13.68
C LYS A 6 9.06 -5.56 -13.59
N GLN A 7 9.83 -5.50 -14.66
CA GLN A 7 11.19 -6.03 -14.67
C GLN A 7 12.13 -4.84 -14.65
N ASP A 8 12.88 -4.69 -13.57
CA ASP A 8 14.06 -3.84 -13.57
C ASP A 8 15.26 -4.67 -13.10
N PRO A 9 16.14 -5.11 -14.01
CA PRO A 9 17.16 -6.08 -13.68
C PRO A 9 18.33 -5.54 -12.83
N LYS A 10 18.36 -4.26 -12.41
CA LYS A 10 19.61 -3.66 -11.89
C LYS A 10 19.50 -2.70 -10.70
N LEU A 11 18.34 -2.44 -10.13
CA LEU A 11 18.17 -1.32 -9.21
C LEU A 11 17.68 -1.79 -7.83
N PHE A 12 18.63 -1.86 -6.89
CA PHE A 12 18.40 -2.03 -5.44
C PHE A 12 18.01 -3.46 -4.97
N ILE A 13 19.01 -4.20 -4.48
CA ILE A 13 18.87 -5.57 -3.95
C ILE A 13 19.24 -5.55 -2.46
N CYS A 14 18.40 -6.10 -1.59
CA CYS A 14 18.79 -6.37 -0.21
C CYS A 14 19.98 -7.35 -0.22
N PRO A 15 21.05 -7.11 0.55
CA PRO A 15 22.17 -8.04 0.62
C PRO A 15 21.66 -9.47 0.86
N PRO A 16 22.08 -10.48 0.07
CA PRO A 16 21.51 -11.83 0.13
C PRO A 16 21.68 -12.54 1.47
N ASP A 17 22.60 -12.06 2.31
CA ASP A 17 22.88 -12.52 3.67
C ASP A 17 21.94 -11.91 4.73
N LEU A 18 21.17 -10.87 4.39
CA LEU A 18 20.13 -10.38 5.28
C LEU A 18 18.97 -11.36 5.35
N GLN A 19 18.59 -11.72 6.56
CA GLN A 19 17.47 -12.60 6.85
C GLN A 19 16.77 -12.15 8.12
N SER A 20 15.47 -12.42 8.21
CA SER A 20 14.63 -11.95 9.31
C SER A 20 14.49 -12.96 10.43
N ASP A 21 14.86 -14.23 10.26
CA ASP A 21 14.77 -15.26 11.29
C ASP A 21 15.88 -15.17 12.35
N ILE A 22 16.89 -14.31 12.14
CA ILE A 22 17.99 -14.09 13.09
C ILE A 22 18.00 -12.65 13.59
N LEU A 23 18.15 -12.50 14.90
CA LEU A 23 18.38 -11.20 15.55
C LEU A 23 19.87 -10.87 15.56
N VAL A 24 20.21 -9.65 15.12
CA VAL A 24 21.58 -9.13 15.06
C VAL A 24 21.77 -7.96 16.02
N THR A 25 23.02 -7.58 16.29
CA THR A 25 23.36 -6.36 17.02
C THR A 25 23.34 -5.17 16.06
N SER A 26 22.89 -4.01 16.55
CA SER A 26 22.83 -2.76 15.77
C SER A 26 23.83 -1.73 16.31
N PRO A 27 24.12 -0.64 15.58
CA PRO A 27 24.94 0.45 16.10
C PRO A 27 24.18 1.35 17.09
N ILE A 28 22.91 1.06 17.39
CA ILE A 28 22.06 1.92 18.24
C ILE A 28 22.43 1.67 19.72
N PRO A 29 22.84 2.70 20.48
CA PRO A 29 23.07 2.55 21.91
C PRO A 29 21.82 2.14 22.69
N ALA A 30 21.98 1.33 23.74
CA ALA A 30 20.86 0.82 24.55
C ALA A 30 20.00 1.90 25.24
N ASN A 31 20.51 3.12 25.41
CA ASN A 31 19.79 4.26 25.97
C ASN A 31 19.27 5.25 24.92
N SER A 32 19.42 4.95 23.62
CA SER A 32 19.01 5.83 22.54
C SER A 32 17.64 5.47 21.95
N SER A 33 16.99 6.48 21.38
CA SER A 33 15.77 6.34 20.56
C SER A 33 16.17 5.87 19.15
N PRO A 34 15.66 4.73 18.66
CA PRO A 34 16.03 4.20 17.34
C PRO A 34 15.79 5.19 16.22
N ARG A 35 14.60 5.81 16.18
CA ARG A 35 14.27 6.85 15.19
C ARG A 35 15.23 8.03 15.25
N THR A 36 15.47 8.57 16.44
CA THR A 36 16.33 9.76 16.60
C THR A 36 17.75 9.46 16.14
N PHE A 37 18.28 8.29 16.49
CA PHE A 37 19.59 7.84 16.05
C PHE A 37 19.69 7.80 14.52
N TYR A 38 18.74 7.17 13.82
CA TYR A 38 18.80 7.07 12.36
C TYR A 38 18.52 8.39 11.65
N LEU A 39 17.61 9.24 12.15
CA LEU A 39 17.36 10.56 11.57
C LEU A 39 18.58 11.49 11.67
N GLN A 40 19.42 11.31 12.70
CA GLN A 40 20.70 12.02 12.83
C GLN A 40 21.82 11.40 11.97
N ASN A 41 21.64 10.17 11.49
CA ASN A 41 22.63 9.42 10.73
C ASN A 41 22.00 8.78 9.46
N PRO A 42 21.38 9.57 8.56
CA PRO A 42 20.64 9.04 7.41
C PRO A 42 21.54 8.29 6.41
N SER A 43 22.85 8.54 6.41
CA SER A 43 23.82 7.80 5.59
C SER A 43 24.02 6.35 6.01
N LEU A 44 23.56 5.96 7.21
CA LEU A 44 23.61 4.56 7.68
C LEU A 44 22.48 3.70 7.11
N VAL A 45 21.52 4.31 6.41
CA VAL A 45 20.33 3.61 5.91
C VAL A 45 20.15 3.84 4.43
N PRO A 46 19.79 2.81 3.66
CA PRO A 46 19.63 2.97 2.22
C PRO A 46 18.34 3.75 1.90
N PRO A 47 18.27 4.40 0.71
CA PRO A 47 17.04 5.02 0.22
C PRO A 47 15.98 3.94 -0.08
N PRO A 48 14.71 4.33 -0.21
CA PRO A 48 13.68 3.41 -0.69
C PRO A 48 13.85 3.14 -2.19
N LEU A 49 13.50 1.93 -2.58
CA LEU A 49 13.08 1.61 -3.94
C LEU A 49 11.62 2.03 -4.09
N ILE A 50 11.31 2.92 -5.03
CA ILE A 50 9.96 3.43 -5.24
C ILE A 50 9.39 2.83 -6.53
N SER A 51 8.40 1.96 -6.40
CA SER A 51 7.70 1.34 -7.51
C SER A 51 6.42 2.11 -7.80
N THR A 52 6.26 2.62 -9.02
CA THR A 52 5.14 3.51 -9.39
C THR A 52 4.35 3.04 -10.60
N SER A 53 3.04 3.28 -10.64
CA SER A 53 2.28 2.98 -11.86
C SER A 53 2.76 3.86 -13.03
N PRO A 54 2.81 3.34 -14.28
CA PRO A 54 3.39 4.07 -15.41
C PRO A 54 2.74 5.42 -15.73
N PHE A 55 1.52 5.64 -15.28
CA PHE A 55 0.79 6.88 -15.49
C PHE A 55 1.07 7.94 -14.42
N VAL A 56 1.78 7.63 -13.33
CA VAL A 56 2.15 8.63 -12.32
C VAL A 56 3.42 9.36 -12.81
N PRO A 57 3.37 10.66 -13.11
CA PRO A 57 4.54 11.39 -13.60
C PRO A 57 5.64 11.45 -12.53
N ARG A 58 6.90 11.51 -12.93
CA ARG A 58 8.04 11.51 -12.00
C ARG A 58 8.04 12.75 -11.11
N ASN A 59 7.67 13.91 -11.66
CA ASN A 59 7.56 15.15 -10.88
C ASN A 59 6.49 15.03 -9.76
N MET A 60 5.42 14.27 -10.02
CA MET A 60 4.37 13.97 -9.05
C MET A 60 4.88 12.99 -7.99
N VAL A 61 5.64 11.95 -8.36
CA VAL A 61 6.28 11.05 -7.40
C VAL A 61 7.16 11.83 -6.43
N GLU A 62 8.00 12.74 -6.94
CA GLU A 62 8.84 13.59 -6.10
C GLU A 62 8.02 14.51 -5.19
N HIS A 63 7.02 15.19 -5.73
CA HIS A 63 6.12 16.03 -4.94
C HIS A 63 5.45 15.26 -3.80
N LEU A 64 4.84 14.11 -4.09
CA LEU A 64 4.16 13.27 -3.10
C LEU A 64 5.14 12.73 -2.04
N MET A 65 6.38 12.44 -2.43
CA MET A 65 7.41 11.93 -1.52
C MET A 65 8.08 13.02 -0.67
N ARG A 66 8.10 14.29 -1.11
CA ARG A 66 8.74 15.39 -0.37
C ARG A 66 7.76 16.26 0.41
N LYS A 67 6.54 16.46 -0.07
CA LYS A 67 5.59 17.45 0.46
C LYS A 67 4.57 16.90 1.45
N LYS A 68 4.90 15.77 2.06
CA LYS A 68 4.04 15.05 3.01
C LYS A 68 3.65 15.91 4.22
N LYS A 69 2.43 15.74 4.72
CA LYS A 69 1.88 16.50 5.85
C LYS A 69 2.19 15.84 7.19
N ASN A 70 2.66 16.60 8.18
CA ASN A 70 3.05 16.10 9.51
C ASN A 70 1.90 15.54 10.38
N SER A 71 0.68 15.38 9.85
CA SER A 71 -0.47 14.85 10.60
C SER A 71 -1.28 13.90 9.72
N ALA A 72 -1.56 12.70 10.25
CA ALA A 72 -2.50 11.75 9.68
C ALA A 72 -3.93 12.25 9.92
N LEU A 73 -4.61 12.63 8.85
CA LEU A 73 -6.03 12.97 8.87
C LEU A 73 -6.68 12.35 7.63
N ASN A 74 -7.93 11.91 7.80
CA ASN A 74 -8.87 11.54 6.74
C ASN A 74 -9.04 12.60 5.62
N VAL A 75 -8.47 13.79 5.82
CA VAL A 75 -8.45 14.92 4.90
C VAL A 75 -6.99 15.27 4.61
N LYS A 76 -6.57 15.10 3.36
CA LYS A 76 -5.19 15.41 2.93
C LYS A 76 -4.96 16.91 2.86
N PHE A 77 -5.99 17.63 2.41
CA PHE A 77 -5.96 19.08 2.25
C PHE A 77 -7.02 19.79 3.07
N VAL A 78 -6.61 20.73 3.91
CA VAL A 78 -7.50 21.59 4.70
C VAL A 78 -7.27 23.05 4.31
N SER A 79 -8.26 23.66 3.66
CA SER A 79 -8.20 25.09 3.28
C SER A 79 -8.06 26.00 4.51
N GLY A 80 -7.24 27.03 4.40
CA GLY A 80 -6.93 28.00 5.46
C GLY A 80 -6.02 27.46 6.56
N ARG A 81 -5.69 26.16 6.56
CA ARG A 81 -4.80 25.57 7.56
C ARG A 81 -3.35 25.82 7.20
N ARG A 82 -2.59 26.28 8.20
CA ARG A 82 -1.14 26.44 8.12
C ARG A 82 -0.46 25.62 9.21
N ASN A 83 0.73 25.09 8.92
CA ASN A 83 1.54 24.40 9.92
C ASN A 83 2.25 25.41 10.85
N ALA A 84 3.03 24.92 11.82
CA ALA A 84 3.76 25.76 12.79
C ALA A 84 4.75 26.74 12.13
N GLN A 85 5.16 26.46 10.90
CA GLN A 85 6.04 27.30 10.08
C GLN A 85 5.26 28.23 9.13
N GLY A 86 3.94 28.34 9.29
CA GLY A 86 3.08 29.18 8.46
C GLY A 86 2.82 28.64 7.05
N ARG A 87 3.24 27.42 6.72
CA ARG A 87 3.05 26.83 5.38
C ARG A 87 1.67 26.20 5.25
N ALA A 88 1.02 26.48 4.13
CA ALA A 88 -0.23 25.85 3.72
C ALA A 88 -0.08 24.34 3.45
N ASP A 89 -1.17 23.59 3.50
CA ASP A 89 -1.18 22.18 3.09
C ASP A 89 -0.77 22.04 1.61
N GLU A 90 0.22 21.18 1.33
CA GLU A 90 0.81 21.04 -0.02
C GLU A 90 0.27 19.85 -0.81
N ILE A 91 -0.48 18.93 -0.19
CA ILE A 91 -1.03 17.74 -0.84
C ILE A 91 -2.56 17.84 -0.95
N SER A 92 -3.10 17.86 -2.16
CA SER A 92 -4.54 17.82 -2.43
C SER A 92 -5.16 16.44 -2.15
N ASN A 93 -6.48 16.36 -2.10
CA ASN A 93 -7.14 15.05 -1.90
C ASN A 93 -6.97 14.12 -3.12
N MET A 94 -6.92 14.66 -4.35
CA MET A 94 -6.69 13.83 -5.55
C MET A 94 -5.21 13.46 -5.73
N GLU A 95 -4.29 14.31 -5.30
CA GLU A 95 -2.88 13.91 -5.12
C GLU A 95 -2.76 12.76 -4.12
N GLY A 96 -3.52 12.81 -3.02
CA GLY A 96 -3.61 11.70 -2.08
C GLY A 96 -4.14 10.40 -2.67
N ALA A 97 -5.11 10.48 -3.59
CA ALA A 97 -5.60 9.30 -4.30
C ALA A 97 -4.55 8.77 -5.30
N MET A 98 -3.83 9.67 -5.97
CA MET A 98 -2.75 9.30 -6.88
C MET A 98 -1.58 8.61 -6.15
N HIS A 99 -1.35 8.93 -4.88
CA HIS A 99 -0.28 8.32 -4.11
C HIS A 99 -0.51 6.84 -3.79
N THR A 100 -1.73 6.33 -3.89
CA THR A 100 -2.03 4.88 -3.86
C THR A 100 -1.27 4.11 -4.96
N PHE A 101 -0.79 4.80 -5.99
CA PHE A 101 -0.02 4.24 -7.10
C PHE A 101 1.50 4.39 -6.96
N VAL A 102 1.99 4.78 -5.79
CA VAL A 102 3.41 4.96 -5.47
C VAL A 102 3.73 4.12 -4.24
N THR A 103 4.56 3.09 -4.40
CA THR A 103 4.92 2.15 -3.33
C THR A 103 6.42 2.23 -3.05
N PRO A 104 6.83 2.92 -1.97
CA PRO A 104 8.19 2.86 -1.46
C PRO A 104 8.41 1.54 -0.69
N ALA A 105 9.52 0.86 -0.94
CA ALA A 105 9.97 -0.29 -0.16
C ALA A 105 11.45 -0.13 0.18
N MET A 106 11.87 -0.54 1.37
CA MET A 106 13.26 -0.42 1.81
C MET A 106 13.69 -1.57 2.70
N ALA A 107 14.98 -1.90 2.64
CA ALA A 107 15.62 -2.64 3.71
C ALA A 107 15.62 -1.78 4.98
N ALA A 108 15.16 -2.35 6.09
CA ALA A 108 15.13 -1.68 7.37
C ALA A 108 15.55 -2.62 8.49
N VAL A 109 15.89 -2.05 9.63
CA VAL A 109 16.04 -2.79 10.88
C VAL A 109 14.98 -2.36 11.86
N MET A 110 14.44 -3.31 12.62
CA MET A 110 13.47 -3.05 13.69
C MET A 110 14.02 -3.50 15.04
N THR A 111 13.83 -2.70 16.10
CA THR A 111 14.25 -3.06 17.47
C THR A 111 13.22 -3.95 18.21
N GLY A 112 12.15 -4.35 17.52
CA GLY A 112 11.10 -5.20 18.06
C GLY A 112 10.04 -5.52 17.02
N ASP A 113 9.28 -6.59 17.24
CA ASP A 113 8.16 -6.97 16.37
C ASP A 113 6.91 -6.17 16.74
N TYR A 114 6.15 -5.71 15.73
CA TYR A 114 4.93 -4.95 15.95
C TYR A 114 3.86 -5.78 16.64
N ARG A 115 3.21 -5.20 17.65
CA ARG A 115 2.05 -5.77 18.35
C ARG A 115 0.93 -4.76 18.54
N TYR A 116 -0.28 -5.28 18.65
CA TYR A 116 -1.44 -4.53 19.12
C TYR A 116 -1.93 -5.12 20.44
N SER A 117 -1.88 -4.35 21.53
CA SER A 117 -2.38 -4.76 22.85
C SER A 117 -2.94 -3.54 23.57
N ALA A 118 -4.25 -3.32 23.43
CA ALA A 118 -4.93 -2.08 23.86
C ALA A 118 -4.29 -0.78 23.31
N GLY A 119 -3.54 -0.88 22.22
CA GLY A 119 -2.75 0.19 21.62
C GLY A 119 -1.65 -0.35 20.71
N HIS A 120 -1.09 0.53 19.88
CA HIS A 120 0.02 0.20 18.99
C HIS A 120 1.36 0.20 19.75
N GLY A 121 2.23 -0.75 19.43
CA GLY A 121 3.59 -0.80 19.99
C GLY A 121 4.45 -1.89 19.37
N VAL A 122 5.61 -2.14 20.00
CA VAL A 122 6.51 -3.23 19.62
C VAL A 122 6.91 -4.06 20.84
N THR A 123 7.13 -5.36 20.65
CA THR A 123 7.81 -6.23 21.62
C THR A 123 9.31 -6.13 21.34
N ARG A 124 10.08 -5.50 22.25
CA ARG A 124 11.50 -5.22 22.03
C ARG A 124 12.35 -6.47 22.20
N PHE A 125 13.35 -6.64 21.34
CA PHE A 125 14.29 -7.77 21.37
C PHE A 125 15.36 -7.70 22.48
N GLY A 126 15.38 -6.60 23.23
CA GLY A 126 16.37 -6.34 24.27
C GLY A 126 17.71 -5.83 23.72
N ASP A 127 18.72 -5.90 24.57
CA ASP A 127 20.04 -5.30 24.35
C ASP A 127 21.14 -6.38 24.50
N ARG A 128 22.27 -6.21 23.81
CA ARG A 128 23.46 -7.05 23.96
C ARG A 128 24.69 -6.16 23.85
N GLU A 129 25.64 -6.31 24.79
CA GLU A 129 26.93 -5.58 24.76
C GLU A 129 26.75 -4.04 24.66
N GLY A 130 25.72 -3.50 25.31
CA GLY A 130 25.44 -2.06 25.36
C GLY A 130 24.70 -1.49 24.14
N VAL A 131 24.36 -2.33 23.16
CA VAL A 131 23.62 -1.91 21.94
C VAL A 131 22.29 -2.65 21.78
N ARG A 132 21.36 -2.07 21.01
CA ARG A 132 20.05 -2.68 20.71
C ARG A 132 20.21 -3.92 19.83
N ARG A 133 19.45 -4.98 20.14
CA ARG A 133 19.21 -6.07 19.20
C ARG A 133 18.14 -5.67 18.20
N VAL A 134 18.31 -6.11 16.95
CA VAL A 134 17.40 -5.79 15.84
C VAL A 134 17.13 -6.99 14.96
N ARG A 135 16.00 -6.92 14.25
CA ARG A 135 15.66 -7.82 13.14
C ARG A 135 15.80 -7.05 11.83
N ASN A 136 16.44 -7.66 10.84
CA ASN A 136 16.40 -7.15 9.47
C ASN A 136 15.01 -7.41 8.90
N VAL A 137 14.41 -6.43 8.23
CA VAL A 137 13.09 -6.55 7.60
C VAL A 137 13.10 -5.78 6.28
N VAL A 138 12.09 -6.01 5.44
CA VAL A 138 11.73 -5.06 4.40
C VAL A 138 10.49 -4.31 4.86
N LEU A 139 10.57 -2.99 4.95
CA LEU A 139 9.41 -2.16 5.18
C LEU A 139 8.79 -1.83 3.82
N SER A 140 7.54 -2.24 3.61
CA SER A 140 6.73 -1.75 2.50
C SER A 140 5.87 -0.60 2.99
N ALA A 141 6.07 0.58 2.39
CA ALA A 141 5.32 1.78 2.68
C ALA A 141 4.09 1.96 1.77
N SER A 142 3.47 0.84 1.35
CA SER A 142 2.30 0.80 0.47
C SER A 142 1.08 1.51 1.07
N ILE A 143 0.35 2.24 0.24
CA ILE A 143 -0.72 3.12 0.70
C ILE A 143 -2.06 2.52 0.35
N GLN A 144 -2.89 2.39 1.38
CA GLN A 144 -4.20 1.79 1.26
C GLN A 144 -5.18 2.71 0.51
N MET A 145 -6.23 2.12 -0.07
CA MET A 145 -7.33 2.90 -0.62
C MET A 145 -8.08 3.61 0.51
N ASP A 146 -7.93 4.93 0.61
CA ASP A 146 -8.47 5.74 1.71
C ASP A 146 -9.96 6.07 1.52
N PHE A 147 -10.81 5.31 2.20
CA PHE A 147 -12.25 5.51 2.36
C PHE A 147 -12.62 5.87 3.82
N GLU A 148 -11.71 6.48 4.58
CA GLU A 148 -12.03 6.92 5.96
C GLU A 148 -13.11 8.02 5.93
N GLY A 149 -13.00 8.93 4.96
CA GLY A 149 -13.87 10.09 4.76
C GLY A 149 -14.59 10.12 3.40
N PRO A 150 -15.28 11.24 3.09
CA PRO A 150 -15.93 11.41 1.80
C PRO A 150 -14.99 11.88 0.68
N HIS A 151 -13.69 11.99 0.96
CA HIS A 151 -12.67 12.53 0.06
C HIS A 151 -11.81 11.39 -0.54
N VAL A 152 -10.70 11.77 -1.20
CA VAL A 152 -9.66 10.84 -1.69
C VAL A 152 -10.26 9.70 -2.54
N MET A 153 -10.23 8.43 -2.09
CA MET A 153 -10.68 7.33 -2.94
C MET A 153 -12.18 7.32 -3.19
N LEU A 154 -12.99 7.79 -2.25
CA LEU A 154 -14.42 7.91 -2.49
C LEU A 154 -14.69 8.91 -3.63
N GLU A 155 -14.00 10.04 -3.61
CA GLU A 155 -14.18 11.08 -4.63
C GLU A 155 -13.69 10.62 -6.00
N LEU A 156 -12.57 9.91 -6.07
CA LEU A 156 -12.06 9.34 -7.30
C LEU A 156 -13.09 8.35 -7.90
N ALA A 157 -13.53 7.37 -7.11
CA ALA A 157 -14.31 6.23 -7.58
C ALA A 157 -15.81 6.47 -7.74
N ARG A 158 -16.38 7.52 -7.12
CA ARG A 158 -17.84 7.74 -7.11
C ARG A 158 -18.39 8.23 -8.44
N LEU A 159 -19.56 7.76 -8.82
CA LEU A 159 -20.33 8.32 -9.92
C LEU A 159 -20.92 9.68 -9.52
N ARG A 160 -20.88 10.65 -10.44
CA ARG A 160 -21.48 11.98 -10.28
C ARG A 160 -22.75 12.11 -11.12
N GLY A 161 -23.42 13.26 -11.03
CA GLY A 161 -24.58 13.56 -11.89
C GLY A 161 -24.25 13.57 -13.38
N GLU A 162 -22.99 13.86 -13.72
CA GLU A 162 -22.46 13.90 -15.07
C GLU A 162 -21.40 12.81 -15.30
N GLU A 163 -21.20 12.47 -16.57
CA GLU A 163 -20.13 11.57 -17.01
C GLU A 163 -18.76 12.21 -16.73
N VAL A 164 -17.83 11.42 -16.21
CA VAL A 164 -16.43 11.83 -16.10
C VAL A 164 -15.68 11.20 -17.25
N ARG A 165 -15.36 11.98 -18.28
CA ARG A 165 -14.48 11.53 -19.36
C ARG A 165 -13.03 11.64 -18.94
N GLY A 166 -12.33 10.52 -19.03
CA GLY A 166 -10.91 10.44 -18.74
C GLY A 166 -10.09 11.27 -19.75
N ARG A 167 -8.93 11.74 -19.28
CA ARG A 167 -7.97 12.49 -20.09
C ARG A 167 -6.57 12.05 -19.70
N ASP A 168 -5.85 11.41 -20.62
CA ASP A 168 -4.43 11.18 -20.41
C ASP A 168 -3.67 12.51 -20.38
N LEU A 169 -2.66 12.61 -19.51
CA LEU A 169 -1.74 13.75 -19.45
C LEU A 169 -0.54 13.53 -20.39
N GLY A 170 -0.39 12.35 -20.98
CA GLY A 170 0.63 12.07 -21.99
C GLY A 170 2.01 11.79 -21.42
N VAL A 171 2.93 11.42 -22.32
CA VAL A 171 4.32 11.00 -21.99
C VAL A 171 5.16 12.18 -21.50
N ASP A 172 4.81 13.41 -21.86
CA ASP A 172 5.44 14.64 -21.38
C ASP A 172 4.74 15.21 -20.14
N ALA A 173 4.00 14.40 -19.39
CA ALA A 173 3.32 14.85 -18.18
C ALA A 173 4.28 15.49 -17.17
N ASP A 174 5.57 15.18 -17.18
CA ASP A 174 6.56 15.86 -16.35
C ASP A 174 6.74 17.35 -16.73
N ALA A 175 6.54 17.70 -18.01
CA ALA A 175 6.56 19.08 -18.51
C ALA A 175 5.16 19.74 -18.52
N GLU A 176 4.10 18.96 -18.74
CA GLU A 176 2.72 19.47 -18.83
C GLU A 176 2.01 19.59 -17.48
N LEU A 177 2.30 18.70 -16.52
CA LEU A 177 1.64 18.70 -15.22
C LEU A 177 2.25 19.76 -14.31
N ARG A 178 1.63 20.94 -14.33
CA ARG A 178 1.90 21.99 -13.35
C ARG A 178 1.29 21.61 -12.00
N ILE A 179 2.12 21.12 -11.08
CA ILE A 179 1.72 20.87 -9.69
C ILE A 179 1.50 22.21 -9.00
N LEU A 180 0.28 22.44 -8.50
CA LEU A 180 -0.04 23.66 -7.76
C LEU A 180 0.76 23.73 -6.45
N SER A 181 1.25 24.93 -6.12
CA SER A 181 1.84 25.20 -4.81
C SER A 181 0.79 25.11 -3.69
N GLY A 182 1.23 24.99 -2.44
CA GLY A 182 0.33 24.95 -1.28
C GLY A 182 -0.55 26.20 -1.15
N GLU A 183 -0.04 27.37 -1.56
CA GLU A 183 -0.79 28.63 -1.58
C GLU A 183 -1.85 28.66 -2.70
N GLU A 184 -1.49 28.24 -3.92
CA GLU A 184 -2.46 28.17 -5.02
C GLU A 184 -3.57 27.15 -4.75
N LYS A 185 -3.27 26.06 -4.03
CA LYS A 185 -4.28 25.09 -3.60
C LYS A 185 -5.29 25.70 -2.61
N GLN A 186 -4.99 26.84 -1.97
CA GLN A 186 -5.97 27.54 -1.12
C GLN A 186 -7.08 28.19 -1.95
N ASP A 187 -6.85 28.48 -3.23
CA ASP A 187 -7.90 28.90 -4.15
C ASP A 187 -8.76 27.70 -4.56
N ASP A 188 -10.04 27.73 -4.18
CA ASP A 188 -10.96 26.63 -4.44
C ASP A 188 -11.19 26.40 -5.93
N GLY A 189 -11.18 27.45 -6.76
CA GLY A 189 -11.37 27.34 -8.21
C GLY A 189 -10.20 26.61 -8.87
N LEU A 190 -8.98 27.09 -8.62
CA LEU A 190 -7.74 26.48 -9.12
C LEU A 190 -7.58 25.04 -8.62
N ARG A 191 -7.80 24.81 -7.31
CA ARG A 191 -7.70 23.46 -6.74
C ARG A 191 -8.72 22.50 -7.33
N ASN A 192 -9.97 22.92 -7.51
CA ASN A 192 -11.01 22.06 -8.07
C ASN A 192 -10.75 21.71 -9.54
N GLU A 193 -10.22 22.65 -10.33
CA GLU A 193 -9.80 22.38 -11.71
C GLU A 193 -8.65 21.37 -11.75
N TYR A 194 -7.64 21.58 -10.90
CA TYR A 194 -6.49 20.70 -10.77
C TYR A 194 -6.87 19.28 -10.30
N ASP A 195 -7.66 19.16 -9.23
CA ASP A 195 -8.17 17.86 -8.76
C ASP A 195 -9.05 17.19 -9.83
N GLY A 196 -9.84 17.97 -10.57
CA GLY A 196 -10.60 17.50 -11.72
C GLY A 196 -9.73 16.95 -12.84
N LEU A 197 -8.58 17.59 -13.12
CA LEU A 197 -7.59 17.12 -14.08
C LEU A 197 -6.99 15.78 -13.64
N LEU A 198 -6.46 15.70 -12.41
CA LEU A 198 -5.89 14.47 -11.84
C LEU A 198 -6.91 13.32 -11.83
N ARG A 199 -8.16 13.62 -11.47
CA ARG A 199 -9.23 12.63 -11.48
C ARG A 199 -9.50 12.08 -12.87
N ARG A 200 -9.61 12.95 -13.89
CA ARG A 200 -9.80 12.51 -15.29
C ARG A 200 -8.61 11.68 -15.77
N HIS A 201 -7.40 12.03 -15.36
CA HIS A 201 -6.20 11.26 -15.67
C HIS A 201 -6.26 9.85 -15.08
N MET A 202 -6.55 9.73 -13.78
CA MET A 202 -6.73 8.41 -13.16
C MET A 202 -7.90 7.63 -13.76
N VAL A 203 -9.03 8.27 -14.08
CA VAL A 203 -10.16 7.59 -14.76
C VAL A 203 -9.76 7.06 -16.13
N TYR A 204 -8.93 7.79 -16.89
CA TYR A 204 -8.41 7.31 -18.17
C TYR A 204 -7.64 6.01 -18.00
N HIS A 205 -6.73 5.93 -17.03
CA HIS A 205 -5.87 4.76 -16.85
C HIS A 205 -6.54 3.59 -16.10
N LEU A 206 -7.58 3.86 -15.31
CA LEU A 206 -8.22 2.87 -14.43
C LEU A 206 -9.56 2.36 -14.94
N THR A 207 -10.05 2.79 -16.10
CA THR A 207 -11.31 2.29 -16.68
C THR A 207 -11.11 1.93 -18.14
N LYS A 208 -11.72 0.82 -18.57
CA LYS A 208 -11.61 0.31 -19.94
C LYS A 208 -12.10 1.29 -20.99
N ASN A 209 -13.20 1.98 -20.70
CA ASN A 209 -13.79 2.96 -21.61
C ASN A 209 -13.24 4.38 -21.41
N HIS A 210 -12.20 4.53 -20.58
CA HIS A 210 -11.63 5.82 -20.20
C HIS A 210 -12.71 6.79 -19.67
N SER A 211 -13.75 6.29 -19.00
CA SER A 211 -14.82 7.11 -18.45
C SER A 211 -15.52 6.46 -17.27
N LEU A 212 -16.10 7.31 -16.42
CA LEU A 212 -17.10 6.90 -15.43
C LEU A 212 -18.47 7.41 -15.87
N PRO A 213 -19.50 6.54 -15.97
CA PRO A 213 -20.81 6.97 -16.42
C PRO A 213 -21.47 7.92 -15.42
N ALA A 214 -22.38 8.75 -15.93
CA ALA A 214 -23.29 9.51 -15.07
C ALA A 214 -24.16 8.56 -14.23
N ARG A 215 -24.38 8.93 -12.97
CA ARG A 215 -25.15 8.14 -12.01
C ARG A 215 -26.56 7.77 -12.50
N ASN A 216 -27.22 8.65 -13.25
CA ASN A 216 -28.56 8.43 -13.77
C ASN A 216 -28.59 7.57 -15.07
N LYS A 217 -27.43 7.21 -15.62
CA LYS A 217 -27.30 6.40 -16.84
C LYS A 217 -26.98 4.94 -16.58
N ILE A 218 -26.68 4.55 -15.34
CA ILE A 218 -26.41 3.15 -15.01
C ILE A 218 -27.71 2.36 -14.87
N GLU A 219 -27.69 1.11 -15.29
CA GLU A 219 -28.80 0.19 -15.10
C GLU A 219 -28.93 -0.22 -13.62
N ARG A 220 -30.15 -0.37 -13.11
CA ARG A 220 -30.39 -0.74 -11.71
C ARG A 220 -29.70 -2.05 -11.31
N LYS A 221 -29.70 -3.05 -12.20
CA LYS A 221 -29.05 -4.36 -11.98
C LYS A 221 -27.52 -4.29 -11.91
N SER A 222 -26.93 -3.22 -12.43
CA SER A 222 -25.49 -2.98 -12.40
C SER A 222 -25.03 -2.35 -11.07
N CYS A 223 -25.97 -1.83 -10.28
CA CYS A 223 -25.72 -1.23 -8.98
C CYS A 223 -26.01 -2.25 -7.87
N LEU A 224 -24.95 -2.86 -7.34
CA LEU A 224 -25.01 -3.90 -6.33
C LEU A 224 -25.05 -3.29 -4.93
N SER A 225 -25.73 -3.95 -3.98
CA SER A 225 -25.56 -3.61 -2.56
C SER A 225 -24.13 -3.92 -2.09
N VAL A 226 -23.76 -3.49 -0.87
CA VAL A 226 -22.47 -3.87 -0.25
C VAL A 226 -22.32 -5.39 -0.20
N GLN A 227 -23.36 -6.10 0.28
CA GLN A 227 -23.32 -7.56 0.40
C GLN A 227 -23.27 -8.24 -0.97
N ASP A 228 -24.06 -7.76 -1.94
CA ASP A 228 -24.03 -8.32 -3.31
C ASP A 228 -22.68 -8.07 -3.98
N SER A 229 -22.03 -6.94 -3.71
CA SER A 229 -20.68 -6.63 -4.20
C SER A 229 -19.67 -7.61 -3.63
N ILE A 230 -19.74 -7.92 -2.33
CA ILE A 230 -18.88 -8.92 -1.68
C ILE A 230 -19.09 -10.30 -2.32
N THR A 231 -20.34 -10.75 -2.41
CA THR A 231 -20.69 -12.04 -3.02
C THR A 231 -20.23 -12.12 -4.49
N TYR A 232 -20.42 -11.04 -5.24
CA TYR A 232 -19.98 -10.94 -6.63
C TYR A 232 -18.46 -11.09 -6.76
N LEU A 233 -17.69 -10.34 -5.97
CA LEU A 233 -16.22 -10.42 -5.97
C LEU A 233 -15.72 -11.78 -5.48
N GLU A 234 -16.37 -12.39 -4.48
CA GLU A 234 -16.05 -13.77 -4.05
C GLU A 234 -16.29 -14.78 -5.16
N GLY A 235 -17.38 -14.65 -5.90
CA GLY A 235 -17.66 -15.47 -7.08
C GLY A 235 -16.54 -15.36 -8.10
N LEU A 236 -16.04 -14.16 -8.35
CA LEU A 236 -14.89 -13.91 -9.23
C LEU A 236 -13.58 -14.53 -8.71
N ILE A 237 -13.32 -14.49 -7.40
CA ILE A 237 -12.11 -15.09 -6.78
C ILE A 237 -12.16 -16.62 -6.81
N THR A 238 -13.36 -17.20 -6.69
CA THR A 238 -13.56 -18.66 -6.55
C THR A 238 -13.93 -19.36 -7.85
N ALA A 239 -14.29 -18.59 -8.89
CA ALA A 239 -14.58 -19.12 -10.21
C ALA A 239 -13.47 -20.07 -10.68
N PRO A 240 -13.78 -21.14 -11.41
CA PRO A 240 -12.76 -21.94 -12.10
C PRO A 240 -11.84 -21.04 -12.91
N ASP A 241 -10.60 -21.48 -13.12
CA ASP A 241 -9.67 -20.65 -13.85
C ASP A 241 -10.21 -20.26 -15.21
N PRO A 242 -10.19 -18.97 -15.55
CA PRO A 242 -10.49 -18.53 -16.89
C PRO A 242 -9.54 -19.23 -17.87
N GLU A 243 -10.06 -19.85 -18.93
CA GLU A 243 -9.28 -20.11 -20.15
C GLU A 243 -8.54 -18.81 -20.55
N PRO A 244 -7.37 -18.85 -21.22
CA PRO A 244 -6.49 -17.69 -21.44
C PRO A 244 -7.16 -16.43 -22.01
N HIS A 245 -8.32 -16.56 -22.66
CA HIS A 245 -9.12 -15.50 -23.26
C HIS A 245 -10.18 -14.88 -22.32
N LEU A 246 -10.38 -15.40 -21.12
CA LEU A 246 -11.37 -14.93 -20.13
C LEU A 246 -10.83 -13.83 -19.18
N LEU A 247 -9.55 -13.45 -19.20
CA LEU A 247 -9.05 -12.23 -18.51
C LEU A 247 -9.75 -10.96 -19.04
N ALA A 248 -9.94 -10.89 -20.36
CA ALA A 248 -10.79 -9.86 -20.98
C ALA A 248 -12.25 -9.96 -20.51
N ASN A 249 -12.72 -11.16 -20.16
CA ASN A 249 -14.05 -11.36 -19.59
C ASN A 249 -14.14 -10.91 -18.13
N PHE A 250 -13.05 -10.94 -17.34
CA PHE A 250 -13.01 -10.33 -16.01
C PHE A 250 -13.12 -8.80 -16.09
N GLU A 251 -12.34 -8.15 -16.97
CA GLU A 251 -12.45 -6.71 -17.19
C GLU A 251 -13.87 -6.33 -17.65
N ASN A 252 -14.43 -7.08 -18.61
CA ASN A 252 -15.82 -6.89 -19.06
C ASN A 252 -16.82 -7.09 -17.92
N ALA A 253 -16.66 -8.14 -17.11
CA ALA A 253 -17.57 -8.48 -16.03
C ALA A 253 -17.64 -7.35 -14.99
N VAL A 254 -16.52 -6.72 -14.66
CA VAL A 254 -16.44 -5.69 -13.62
C VAL A 254 -16.70 -4.27 -14.17
N SER A 255 -16.39 -3.99 -15.45
CA SER A 255 -16.56 -2.66 -16.10
C SER A 255 -17.97 -2.07 -16.02
N THR A 256 -18.98 -2.92 -15.81
CA THR A 256 -20.39 -2.52 -15.73
C THR A 256 -20.97 -2.72 -14.33
N ARG A 257 -20.13 -2.87 -13.30
CA ARG A 257 -20.57 -3.14 -11.93
C ARG A 257 -20.17 -2.02 -11.00
N PHE A 258 -21.13 -1.63 -10.17
CA PHE A 258 -21.00 -0.54 -9.22
C PHE A 258 -21.45 -1.02 -7.84
N ALA A 259 -20.80 -0.52 -6.79
CA ALA A 259 -21.20 -0.79 -5.41
C ALA A 259 -21.94 0.42 -4.85
N LYS A 260 -23.14 0.17 -4.31
CA LYS A 260 -23.91 1.15 -3.53
C LYS A 260 -23.46 1.10 -2.07
N LEU A 261 -22.72 2.13 -1.67
CA LEU A 261 -22.23 2.32 -0.32
C LEU A 261 -23.25 3.08 0.56
N PRO A 262 -23.09 3.08 1.89
CA PRO A 262 -23.88 3.92 2.79
C PRO A 262 -23.87 5.41 2.38
N GLY A 263 -24.97 6.12 2.66
CA GLY A 263 -25.12 7.53 2.25
C GLY A 263 -25.38 7.70 0.74
N ASP A 264 -25.93 6.66 0.10
CA ASP A 264 -26.35 6.64 -1.30
C ASP A 264 -25.21 6.97 -2.30
N GLN A 265 -23.96 6.70 -1.90
CA GLN A 265 -22.79 6.82 -2.77
C GLN A 265 -22.68 5.59 -3.65
N ILE A 266 -22.37 5.77 -4.94
CA ILE A 266 -22.22 4.68 -5.89
C ILE A 266 -20.81 4.76 -6.46
N VAL A 267 -20.01 3.71 -6.31
CA VAL A 267 -18.60 3.66 -6.76
C VAL A 267 -18.39 2.60 -7.83
N SER A 268 -17.45 2.84 -8.74
CA SER A 268 -17.05 1.86 -9.78
C SER A 268 -16.22 0.74 -9.19
N LEU A 269 -16.67 -0.52 -9.32
CA LEU A 269 -15.87 -1.68 -8.91
C LEU A 269 -14.67 -1.89 -9.85
N GLU A 270 -14.79 -1.49 -11.13
CA GLU A 270 -13.70 -1.58 -12.10
C GLU A 270 -12.52 -0.70 -11.68
N LEU A 271 -12.81 0.57 -11.37
CA LEU A 271 -11.78 1.52 -10.96
C LEU A 271 -11.06 1.02 -9.70
N LEU A 272 -11.80 0.48 -8.73
CA LEU A 272 -11.24 -0.01 -7.48
C LEU A 272 -10.44 -1.31 -7.66
N LEU A 273 -10.90 -2.23 -8.51
CA LEU A 273 -10.14 -3.44 -8.84
C LEU A 273 -8.84 -3.09 -9.55
N ASN A 274 -8.91 -2.20 -10.52
CA ASN A 274 -7.74 -1.71 -11.25
C ASN A 274 -6.77 -0.97 -10.32
N THR A 275 -7.29 -0.23 -9.34
CA THR A 275 -6.47 0.37 -8.27
C THR A 275 -5.71 -0.71 -7.49
N ALA A 276 -6.40 -1.75 -7.03
CA ALA A 276 -5.79 -2.86 -6.31
C ALA A 276 -4.77 -3.64 -7.16
N ILE A 277 -5.02 -3.83 -8.46
CA ILE A 277 -4.07 -4.46 -9.40
C ILE A 277 -2.78 -3.65 -9.45
N HIS A 278 -2.87 -2.33 -9.58
CA HIS A 278 -1.70 -1.47 -9.60
C HIS A 278 -0.93 -1.50 -8.27
N GLN A 279 -1.61 -1.49 -7.12
CA GLN A 279 -0.98 -1.64 -5.81
C GLN A 279 -0.19 -2.96 -5.71
N VAL A 280 -0.84 -4.08 -6.05
CA VAL A 280 -0.20 -5.42 -6.04
C VAL A 280 0.99 -5.46 -6.99
N ARG A 281 0.83 -4.95 -8.22
CA ARG A 281 1.93 -4.92 -9.19
C ARG A 281 3.11 -4.11 -8.69
N ASN A 282 2.86 -2.91 -8.15
CA ASN A 282 3.95 -2.06 -7.67
C ASN A 282 4.70 -2.71 -6.51
N GLU A 283 3.96 -3.19 -5.52
CA GLU A 283 4.50 -3.78 -4.30
C GLU A 283 5.23 -5.10 -4.56
N ILE A 284 4.60 -6.05 -5.26
CA ILE A 284 5.22 -7.35 -5.57
C ILE A 284 6.41 -7.18 -6.52
N SER A 285 6.37 -6.27 -7.49
CA SER A 285 7.54 -6.03 -8.35
C SER A 285 8.74 -5.52 -7.55
N ALA A 286 8.52 -4.64 -6.58
CA ALA A 286 9.58 -4.15 -5.70
C ALA A 286 10.14 -5.29 -4.83
N LEU A 287 9.27 -6.08 -4.20
CA LEU A 287 9.68 -7.18 -3.31
C LEU A 287 10.40 -8.32 -4.05
N GLU A 288 9.91 -8.71 -5.23
CA GLU A 288 10.58 -9.72 -6.07
C GLU A 288 11.98 -9.26 -6.50
N SER A 289 12.18 -7.96 -6.75
CA SER A 289 13.50 -7.39 -7.07
C SER A 289 14.41 -7.31 -5.84
N MET A 290 13.86 -6.84 -4.72
CA MET A 290 14.64 -6.55 -3.51
C MET A 290 15.09 -7.80 -2.76
N CYS A 291 14.31 -8.89 -2.81
CA CYS A 291 14.49 -10.04 -1.93
C CYS A 291 14.85 -11.32 -2.70
N PRO A 292 16.05 -11.43 -3.31
CA PRO A 292 16.47 -12.67 -4.00
C PRO A 292 16.61 -13.87 -3.06
N GLN A 293 16.85 -13.64 -1.76
CA GLN A 293 16.79 -14.66 -0.72
C GLN A 293 15.36 -15.12 -0.40
N GLY A 294 14.35 -14.48 -0.97
CA GLY A 294 12.94 -14.73 -0.71
C GLY A 294 12.37 -13.93 0.47
N TYR A 295 11.05 -13.89 0.57
CA TYR A 295 10.35 -13.08 1.56
C TYR A 295 9.07 -13.71 2.12
N VAL A 296 8.76 -13.32 3.36
CA VAL A 296 7.51 -13.60 4.07
C VAL A 296 6.65 -12.34 4.01
N TYR A 297 5.65 -12.35 3.13
CA TYR A 297 4.72 -11.27 2.95
C TYR A 297 3.66 -11.28 4.06
N THR A 298 3.43 -10.16 4.73
CA THR A 298 2.38 -10.06 5.76
C THR A 298 1.40 -8.96 5.42
N TYR A 299 0.10 -9.14 5.62
CA TYR A 299 -0.86 -8.08 5.29
C TYR A 299 -1.94 -7.97 6.35
N ASN A 300 -2.25 -6.74 6.76
CA ASN A 300 -3.37 -6.45 7.66
C ASN A 300 -4.49 -5.78 6.87
N PRO A 301 -5.77 -6.12 7.15
CA PRO A 301 -6.90 -5.51 6.47
C PRO A 301 -6.94 -3.99 6.73
N PRO A 302 -7.43 -3.19 5.76
CA PRO A 302 -7.42 -1.72 5.83
C PRO A 302 -8.55 -1.18 6.72
N SER A 303 -8.71 -1.70 7.93
CA SER A 303 -9.91 -1.50 8.76
C SER A 303 -10.23 -0.02 9.05
N ILE A 304 -9.23 0.80 9.37
CA ILE A 304 -9.43 2.24 9.65
C ILE A 304 -9.76 3.04 8.38
N PHE A 305 -9.25 2.61 7.23
CA PHE A 305 -9.46 3.26 5.94
C PHE A 305 -10.74 2.82 5.25
N ALA A 306 -11.43 1.80 5.76
CA ALA A 306 -12.60 1.24 5.12
C ALA A 306 -13.93 1.76 5.70
N ARG A 307 -13.94 2.89 6.43
CA ARG A 307 -15.16 3.35 7.14
C ARG A 307 -16.37 3.56 6.23
N LYS A 308 -16.16 4.01 4.99
CA LYS A 308 -17.25 4.25 4.02
C LYS A 308 -17.56 3.03 3.13
N THR A 309 -16.64 2.10 2.96
CA THR A 309 -16.76 0.95 2.04
C THR A 309 -17.01 -0.39 2.73
N GLY A 310 -16.49 -0.56 3.93
CA GLY A 310 -16.34 -1.85 4.61
C GLY A 310 -15.03 -2.55 4.20
N ALA A 311 -14.30 -3.08 5.19
CA ALA A 311 -13.00 -3.70 4.98
C ALA A 311 -13.07 -4.94 4.07
N THR A 312 -14.19 -5.67 4.11
CA THR A 312 -14.39 -6.88 3.30
C THR A 312 -14.35 -6.60 1.81
N ILE A 313 -14.96 -5.51 1.31
CA ILE A 313 -14.89 -5.16 -0.12
C ILE A 313 -13.43 -4.91 -0.53
N LEU A 314 -12.67 -4.13 0.25
CA LEU A 314 -11.27 -3.85 -0.04
C LEU A 314 -10.41 -5.13 0.00
N ASN A 315 -10.66 -6.03 0.96
CA ASN A 315 -10.00 -7.33 0.99
C ASN A 315 -10.31 -8.16 -0.25
N ARG A 316 -11.57 -8.22 -0.70
CA ARG A 316 -11.93 -8.97 -1.92
C ARG A 316 -11.28 -8.37 -3.17
N LEU A 317 -11.21 -7.05 -3.27
CA LEU A 317 -10.50 -6.39 -4.38
C LEU A 317 -9.01 -6.74 -4.39
N LEU A 318 -8.33 -6.71 -3.25
CA LEU A 318 -6.93 -7.13 -3.14
C LEU A 318 -6.74 -8.60 -3.50
N ILE A 319 -7.58 -9.50 -2.97
CA ILE A 319 -7.48 -10.94 -3.23
C ILE A 319 -7.73 -11.24 -4.71
N LEU A 320 -8.71 -10.57 -5.33
CA LEU A 320 -8.97 -10.70 -6.75
C LEU A 320 -7.80 -10.14 -7.57
N ALA A 321 -7.24 -9.00 -7.19
CA ALA A 321 -6.05 -8.44 -7.84
C ALA A 321 -4.85 -9.40 -7.76
N LEU A 322 -4.58 -9.99 -6.59
CA LEU A 322 -3.55 -11.02 -6.40
C LEU A 322 -3.78 -12.21 -7.32
N ARG A 323 -5.03 -12.68 -7.45
CA ARG A 323 -5.39 -13.76 -8.38
C ARG A 323 -5.05 -13.39 -9.82
N LEU A 324 -5.47 -12.22 -10.28
CA LEU A 324 -5.27 -11.80 -11.66
C LEU A 324 -3.79 -11.60 -11.98
N VAL A 325 -3.03 -11.00 -11.06
CA VAL A 325 -1.58 -10.82 -11.22
C VAL A 325 -0.85 -12.17 -11.16
N SER A 326 -1.23 -13.09 -10.27
CA SER A 326 -0.57 -14.40 -10.13
C SER A 326 -0.86 -15.37 -11.29
N GLN A 327 -1.89 -15.11 -12.10
CA GLN A 327 -2.16 -15.88 -13.31
C GLN A 327 -1.14 -15.61 -14.43
N ASP A 328 -0.62 -14.39 -14.47
CA ASP A 328 0.28 -13.90 -15.51
C ASP A 328 1.76 -13.89 -15.09
N ASN A 329 2.04 -14.17 -13.81
CA ASN A 329 3.35 -14.03 -13.21
C ASN A 329 3.62 -15.15 -12.20
N GLU A 330 4.90 -15.46 -12.03
CA GLU A 330 5.39 -16.33 -10.95
C GLU A 330 5.96 -15.44 -9.84
N PHE A 331 5.49 -15.62 -8.61
CA PHE A 331 6.01 -14.92 -7.43
C PHE A 331 7.22 -15.67 -6.87
N ARG A 332 8.30 -15.70 -7.65
CA ARG A 332 9.47 -16.57 -7.46
C ARG A 332 10.05 -16.50 -6.05
N ASN A 333 10.10 -15.29 -5.49
CA ASN A 333 10.76 -15.03 -4.22
C ASN A 333 9.78 -15.02 -3.04
N MET A 334 8.46 -14.93 -3.28
CA MET A 334 7.48 -15.07 -2.20
C MET A 334 7.48 -16.51 -1.68
N ARG A 335 7.66 -16.67 -0.37
CA ARG A 335 7.63 -17.99 0.28
C ARG A 335 6.39 -18.20 1.13
N VAL A 336 5.95 -17.14 1.79
CA VAL A 336 4.79 -17.17 2.69
C VAL A 336 3.95 -15.91 2.48
N PHE A 337 2.63 -16.08 2.52
CA PHE A 337 1.65 -15.00 2.59
C PHE A 337 0.85 -15.14 3.90
N GLY A 338 1.14 -14.30 4.88
CA GLY A 338 0.43 -14.22 6.16
C GLY A 338 -0.61 -13.10 6.20
N PHE A 339 -1.89 -13.43 6.39
CA PHE A 339 -2.96 -12.44 6.43
C PHE A 339 -3.54 -12.26 7.84
N GLY A 340 -3.67 -11.02 8.30
CA GLY A 340 -4.35 -10.67 9.56
C GLY A 340 -5.86 -10.85 9.44
N ASP A 341 -6.40 -12.00 9.84
CA ASP A 341 -7.80 -12.37 9.61
C ASP A 341 -8.80 -11.83 10.65
N TYR A 342 -8.36 -10.94 11.55
CA TYR A 342 -9.17 -10.44 12.67
C TYR A 342 -10.46 -9.74 12.23
N ALA A 343 -10.45 -9.06 11.08
CA ALA A 343 -11.62 -8.38 10.52
C ALA A 343 -12.32 -9.17 9.40
N ASP A 344 -11.74 -10.29 8.95
CA ASP A 344 -12.26 -11.09 7.83
C ASP A 344 -11.73 -12.52 7.87
N LYS A 345 -12.46 -13.37 8.61
CA LYS A 345 -12.08 -14.77 8.85
C LYS A 345 -12.10 -15.65 7.60
N THR A 346 -12.72 -15.18 6.52
CA THR A 346 -12.80 -15.94 5.25
C THR A 346 -11.68 -15.60 4.27
N ALA A 347 -10.94 -14.50 4.50
CA ALA A 347 -9.91 -14.01 3.59
C ALA A 347 -8.80 -15.03 3.35
N VAL A 348 -8.31 -15.73 4.38
CA VAL A 348 -7.25 -16.75 4.25
C VAL A 348 -7.65 -17.87 3.29
N ARG A 349 -8.91 -18.34 3.34
CA ARG A 349 -9.42 -19.36 2.43
C ARG A 349 -9.45 -18.84 0.98
N LEU A 350 -9.86 -17.60 0.78
CA LEU A 350 -9.93 -16.98 -0.54
C LEU A 350 -8.53 -16.70 -1.11
N LEU A 351 -7.56 -16.30 -0.26
CA LEU A 351 -6.16 -16.14 -0.64
C LEU A 351 -5.53 -17.46 -1.10
N LYS A 352 -5.80 -18.56 -0.40
CA LYS A 352 -5.38 -19.91 -0.84
C LYS A 352 -5.87 -20.23 -2.24
N LYS A 353 -7.10 -19.83 -2.57
CA LYS A 353 -7.65 -19.99 -3.92
C LYS A 353 -7.00 -19.04 -4.93
N ALA A 354 -6.82 -17.77 -4.57
CA ALA A 354 -6.21 -16.75 -5.42
C ALA A 354 -4.74 -17.06 -5.79
N LEU A 355 -4.01 -17.71 -4.89
CA LEU A 355 -2.59 -18.08 -5.06
C LEU A 355 -2.39 -19.56 -5.37
N GLU A 356 -3.44 -20.29 -5.77
CA GLU A 356 -3.36 -21.76 -5.97
C GLU A 356 -2.35 -22.19 -7.04
N LYS A 357 -2.07 -21.32 -8.02
CA LYS A 357 -1.05 -21.54 -9.06
C LYS A 357 0.38 -21.29 -8.57
N GLN A 358 0.54 -20.62 -7.45
CA GLN A 358 1.83 -20.35 -6.82
C GLN A 358 2.10 -21.46 -5.79
N SER A 359 2.32 -22.69 -6.27
CA SER A 359 2.34 -23.90 -5.42
C SER A 359 3.41 -23.88 -4.32
N HIS A 360 4.46 -23.06 -4.48
CA HIS A 360 5.52 -22.85 -3.49
C HIS A 360 5.16 -21.82 -2.41
N VAL A 361 4.10 -21.01 -2.59
CA VAL A 361 3.69 -19.97 -1.65
C VAL A 361 2.75 -20.55 -0.59
N ARG A 362 3.18 -20.53 0.67
CA ARG A 362 2.34 -20.94 1.80
C ARG A 362 1.44 -19.80 2.28
N VAL A 363 0.12 -19.97 2.18
CA VAL A 363 -0.86 -19.02 2.73
C VAL A 363 -1.33 -19.44 4.12
N CYS A 364 -1.19 -18.56 5.12
CA CYS A 364 -1.58 -18.78 6.51
C CYS A 364 -2.21 -17.53 7.16
N SER A 365 -2.70 -17.67 8.40
CA SER A 365 -2.99 -16.49 9.21
C SER A 365 -1.69 -15.82 9.59
N ARG A 366 -1.71 -14.49 9.76
CA ARG A 366 -0.55 -13.76 10.29
C ARG A 366 -0.20 -14.24 11.70
N ASP A 367 -1.18 -14.56 12.53
CA ASP A 367 -0.96 -15.04 13.90
C ASP A 367 -0.16 -16.35 13.94
N ASP A 368 -0.17 -17.14 12.86
CA ASP A 368 0.65 -18.35 12.74
C ASP A 368 2.15 -18.06 12.63
N LEU A 369 2.53 -16.84 12.25
CA LEU A 369 3.92 -16.38 12.10
C LEU A 369 4.47 -15.69 13.36
N PHE A 370 3.59 -15.27 14.27
CA PHE A 370 3.94 -14.44 15.43
C PHE A 370 3.58 -15.17 16.73
N ARG A 371 4.10 -16.40 16.89
CA ARG A 371 3.78 -17.29 18.03
C ARG A 371 4.80 -17.25 19.16
N GLY A 372 5.98 -16.68 18.92
CA GLY A 372 7.03 -16.61 19.91
C GLY A 372 6.62 -15.83 21.15
N GLN A 373 7.46 -15.89 22.18
CA GLN A 373 7.20 -15.25 23.47
C GLN A 373 6.79 -13.78 23.29
N GLY A 374 5.59 -13.41 23.76
CA GLY A 374 5.08 -12.03 23.64
C GLY A 374 4.57 -11.65 22.25
N GLY A 375 4.28 -12.63 21.39
CA GLY A 375 3.79 -12.43 20.02
C GLY A 375 4.90 -12.08 19.03
N GLU A 376 6.12 -12.53 19.30
CA GLU A 376 7.27 -12.29 18.43
C GLU A 376 7.21 -13.16 17.16
N TYR A 377 7.80 -12.65 16.09
CA TYR A 377 8.01 -13.42 14.88
C TYR A 377 8.97 -14.56 15.21
N ASP A 378 8.44 -15.77 15.26
CA ASP A 378 9.18 -16.96 15.57
C ASP A 378 8.73 -18.08 14.65
N LEU A 379 9.66 -18.49 13.78
CA LEU A 379 9.42 -19.60 12.90
C LEU A 379 9.50 -20.92 13.64
N GLN A 380 10.26 -21.04 14.75
CA GLN A 380 10.47 -22.30 15.48
C GLN A 380 9.18 -22.89 16.06
N GLU A 381 8.19 -22.06 16.35
CA GLU A 381 6.88 -22.45 16.89
C GLU A 381 5.73 -22.36 15.84
N ALA A 382 6.07 -22.03 14.59
CA ALA A 382 5.10 -21.96 13.50
C ALA A 382 4.63 -23.38 13.09
N GLY A 383 3.34 -23.52 12.77
CA GLY A 383 2.74 -24.81 12.41
C GLY A 383 3.28 -25.43 11.11
N ASP A 384 2.88 -26.69 10.84
CA ASP A 384 3.40 -27.55 9.77
C ASP A 384 3.79 -26.82 8.46
N GLY A 385 5.09 -26.86 8.15
CA GLY A 385 5.71 -26.42 6.88
C GLY A 385 5.99 -24.92 6.75
N VAL A 386 5.47 -24.06 7.62
CA VAL A 386 5.74 -22.60 7.58
C VAL A 386 7.17 -22.30 8.03
N LEU A 387 7.66 -23.09 8.99
CA LEU A 387 8.97 -22.98 9.63
C LEU A 387 10.13 -23.07 8.62
N GLU A 388 10.11 -24.07 7.74
CA GLU A 388 11.15 -24.27 6.73
C GLU A 388 11.07 -23.23 5.59
N LEU A 389 9.85 -22.82 5.21
CA LEU A 389 9.68 -21.87 4.11
C LEU A 389 10.11 -20.45 4.50
N GLY A 390 9.86 -20.02 5.73
CA GLY A 390 10.26 -18.68 6.19
C GLY A 390 11.75 -18.51 6.48
N LYS A 391 12.50 -19.61 6.66
CA LYS A 391 13.90 -19.58 7.11
C LYS A 391 14.83 -18.95 6.09
N GLY A 392 15.65 -17.98 6.50
CA GLY A 392 16.52 -17.24 5.58
C GLY A 392 15.81 -16.25 4.65
N ALA A 393 14.52 -16.01 4.85
CA ALA A 393 13.75 -15.04 4.10
C ALA A 393 13.67 -13.69 4.83
N MET A 394 13.35 -12.63 4.08
CA MET A 394 13.04 -11.32 4.64
C MET A 394 11.55 -11.22 5.03
N LEU A 395 11.27 -10.84 6.26
CA LEU A 395 9.93 -10.47 6.74
C LEU A 395 9.56 -9.11 6.17
N VAL A 396 8.44 -9.06 5.45
CA VAL A 396 7.87 -7.80 4.96
C VAL A 396 6.93 -7.24 6.00
N VAL A 397 7.28 -6.08 6.53
CA VAL A 397 6.46 -5.29 7.45
C VAL A 397 5.75 -4.22 6.63
N HIS A 398 4.43 -4.20 6.70
CA HIS A 398 3.64 -3.18 6.00
C HIS A 398 3.32 -2.05 6.97
N ASN A 399 3.42 -0.83 6.48
CA ASN A 399 2.70 0.27 7.08
C ASN A 399 1.20 0.12 6.73
N ASN A 400 0.33 0.64 7.58
CA ASN A 400 -1.09 0.78 7.27
C ASN A 400 -1.31 2.28 7.11
N SER A 401 -0.68 2.87 6.10
CA SER A 401 -0.59 4.33 5.98
C SER A 401 -1.51 4.88 4.90
N ASP A 402 -2.06 6.04 5.22
CA ASP A 402 -2.67 7.01 4.31
C ASP A 402 -1.83 8.29 4.21
N GLY A 403 -0.73 8.33 4.96
CA GLY A 403 0.06 9.51 5.26
C GLY A 403 1.35 9.57 4.46
N PHE A 404 1.42 8.96 3.28
CA PHE A 404 2.59 9.06 2.41
C PHE A 404 3.89 8.47 3.04
N GLY A 405 3.80 7.59 4.03
CA GLY A 405 4.97 7.16 4.82
C GLY A 405 5.48 8.21 5.81
N GLN A 406 4.81 9.34 5.94
CA GLN A 406 5.12 10.42 6.89
C GLN A 406 4.97 10.01 8.34
N ASN A 407 3.99 9.14 8.62
CA ASN A 407 3.72 8.65 9.97
C ASN A 407 4.92 7.83 10.49
N ILE A 408 5.62 7.14 9.59
CA ILE A 408 6.89 6.47 9.89
C ILE A 408 7.93 7.51 10.33
N GLU A 409 8.05 8.64 9.61
CA GLU A 409 9.01 9.71 9.89
C GLU A 409 8.74 10.43 11.22
N THR A 410 7.48 10.81 11.49
CA THR A 410 7.17 11.80 12.56
C THR A 410 6.18 11.37 13.63
N GLU A 411 5.35 10.34 13.42
CA GLU A 411 4.27 10.04 14.37
C GLU A 411 4.79 9.34 15.64
N TRP A 412 4.22 9.66 16.80
CA TRP A 412 4.60 9.04 18.07
C TRP A 412 4.31 7.54 18.10
N SER A 413 5.12 6.79 18.85
CA SER A 413 5.11 5.32 18.86
C SER A 413 3.78 4.66 19.24
N ALA A 414 2.92 5.38 19.98
CA ALA A 414 1.63 4.86 20.45
C ALA A 414 0.42 5.35 19.61
N GLY A 415 0.64 6.25 18.64
CA GLY A 415 -0.44 6.88 17.88
C GLY A 415 -1.07 5.96 16.83
N SER A 416 -0.24 5.21 16.12
CA SER A 416 -0.66 4.33 15.02
C SER A 416 0.33 3.17 14.83
N LEU A 417 -0.02 2.21 13.96
CA LEU A 417 0.90 1.17 13.50
C LEU A 417 2.16 1.80 12.89
N ASP A 418 1.99 2.82 12.05
CA ASP A 418 3.09 3.51 11.40
C ASP A 418 3.98 4.24 12.41
N GLY A 419 3.38 4.90 13.40
CA GLY A 419 4.12 5.52 14.50
C GLY A 419 4.95 4.50 15.28
N ALA A 420 4.37 3.34 15.58
CA ALA A 420 5.06 2.24 16.25
C ALA A 420 6.24 1.70 15.43
N VAL A 421 6.03 1.42 14.15
CA VAL A 421 7.07 0.96 13.22
C VAL A 421 8.16 2.03 13.07
N GLY A 422 7.77 3.27 12.81
CA GLY A 422 8.70 4.37 12.56
C GLY A 422 9.53 4.78 13.77
N ALA A 423 8.99 4.69 14.99
CA ALA A 423 9.73 5.02 16.21
C ALA A 423 10.78 3.95 16.57
N ASN A 424 10.59 2.71 16.09
CA ASN A 424 11.39 1.55 16.46
C ASN A 424 12.12 0.94 15.25
N SER A 425 12.30 1.70 14.17
CA SER A 425 12.99 1.24 12.97
C SER A 425 13.87 2.30 12.33
N SER A 426 14.71 1.86 11.40
CA SER A 426 15.46 2.74 10.49
C SER A 426 14.61 3.35 9.38
N GLY A 427 13.37 2.89 9.19
CA GLY A 427 12.50 3.29 8.08
C GLY A 427 12.19 4.79 8.03
N ALA A 428 12.19 5.46 9.18
CA ALA A 428 11.98 6.91 9.28
C ALA A 428 13.07 7.71 8.55
N ALA A 429 14.33 7.29 8.67
CA ALA A 429 15.44 7.92 7.96
C ALA A 429 15.49 7.50 6.49
N SER A 430 15.08 6.27 6.16
CA SER A 430 14.88 5.85 4.78
C SER A 430 13.86 6.74 4.05
N LEU A 431 12.75 7.10 4.69
CA LEU A 431 11.68 7.92 4.11
C LEU A 431 11.81 9.43 4.33
N GLN A 432 12.89 9.89 4.96
CA GLN A 432 13.05 11.28 5.37
C GLN A 432 12.90 12.22 4.17
N ARG A 433 11.92 13.12 4.19
CA ARG A 433 11.58 13.95 3.02
C ARG A 433 12.73 14.83 2.48
N GLU A 434 13.66 15.20 3.36
CA GLU A 434 14.78 16.09 3.07
C GLU A 434 16.03 15.35 2.57
N ARG A 435 16.03 14.00 2.54
CA ARG A 435 17.18 13.26 2.00
C ARG A 435 17.29 13.52 0.49
N GLU A 436 18.51 13.71 0.01
CA GLU A 436 18.77 14.08 -1.39
C GLU A 436 18.36 12.95 -2.34
N ASP A 437 18.69 11.71 -1.98
CA ASP A 437 18.49 10.49 -2.78
C ASP A 437 17.12 9.81 -2.56
N LEU A 438 16.13 10.50 -1.96
CA LEU A 438 14.80 9.93 -1.64
C LEU A 438 14.13 9.29 -2.85
N VAL A 439 14.23 9.97 -3.99
CA VAL A 439 13.65 9.57 -5.29
C VAL A 439 14.75 9.17 -6.28
N GLY A 440 15.89 8.70 -5.76
CA GLY A 440 17.01 8.22 -6.57
C GLY A 440 16.70 6.92 -7.31
N TRP A 441 15.75 6.12 -6.80
CA TRP A 441 15.41 4.79 -7.31
C TRP A 441 13.89 4.71 -7.55
N VAL A 442 13.42 5.13 -8.73
CA VAL A 442 12.00 5.13 -9.13
C VAL A 442 11.82 4.30 -10.40
N PHE A 443 10.86 3.37 -10.44
CA PHE A 443 10.61 2.49 -11.60
C PHE A 443 9.16 1.99 -11.80
#